data_AF-A0A9J7GXL5-F1
#
_entry.id   AF-A0A9J7GXL5-F1
#
_cell.length_a   1.000
_cell.length_b   1.000
_cell.length_c   1.000
_cell.angle_alpha   90.00
_cell.angle_beta   90.00
_cell.angle_gamma   90.00
#
_symmetry.space_group_name_H-M   'P 1'
#
loop_
_entity.id
_entity.type
_entity.pdbx_description
1 polymer ?
#
loop_
_entity_poly.entity_id
_entity_poly.type
_entity_poly.pdbx_seq_one_letter_code
_entity_poly.pdbx_strand_id
1 'polypeptide(L)'
;ATQCECSVGPGPFARGALRPSHPAGGSARCDVSSLLPRPQLVPRAHFGRRRSGVLAAGAVAWLLLWAAGLVVRLAADLSDAPFGSGIRATCSEIILRQEFLKDGFHRDLLIKVKFGESIEDLETCRLLIRHRIPAGLFVDPYELASLREKNITEAVMVSESFNIEAPDYLSKESEVLIYARKDAQCIDCFQAFLPVHYRYHRPHRKDGDTLIVVSNPDLLMYCDQEFPILKCWAKSEVAAPCALKSEEICRWNSMQYKSILKNLTLQVPVGLTIHTSLVCSVTLLITILCSTLILVAVFKYGHFSL
;
A
#
# COMPACT_ATOMS: atom_id res chain seq x y z
N ALA A 1 -33.44 11.27 13.74
CA ALA A 1 -32.00 11.06 13.46
C ALA A 1 -31.24 11.62 14.64
N THR A 2 -30.90 10.76 15.60
CA THR A 2 -30.26 11.16 16.86
C THR A 2 -28.87 10.55 16.86
N GLN A 3 -27.88 11.44 16.77
CA GLN A 3 -26.46 11.15 16.71
C GLN A 3 -25.95 11.20 18.14
N CYS A 4 -25.43 10.08 18.65
CA CYS A 4 -24.80 10.06 19.98
C CYS A 4 -23.38 10.64 19.85
N GLU A 5 -23.19 11.88 20.29
CA GLU A 5 -21.89 12.45 20.58
C GLU A 5 -21.49 12.12 22.02
N CYS A 6 -20.29 11.55 22.20
CA CYS A 6 -19.65 11.38 23.50
C CYS A 6 -18.49 12.38 23.59
N SER A 7 -18.68 13.48 24.32
CA SER A 7 -17.58 14.35 24.75
C SER A 7 -16.86 13.73 25.95
N VAL A 8 -15.53 13.67 25.90
CA VAL A 8 -14.66 13.31 27.03
C VAL A 8 -13.82 14.53 27.39
N GLY A 9 -14.02 15.07 28.58
CA GLY A 9 -13.16 16.09 29.20
C GLY A 9 -12.14 15.45 30.16
N PRO A 10 -10.95 16.05 30.37
CA PRO A 10 -9.84 15.40 31.05
C PRO A 10 -9.84 15.63 32.57
N GLY A 11 -9.37 14.63 33.32
CA GLY A 11 -9.09 14.69 34.76
C GLY A 11 -7.74 14.03 35.10
N PRO A 12 -7.05 14.45 36.19
CA PRO A 12 -5.59 14.59 36.18
C PRO A 12 -4.78 13.42 36.75
N PHE A 13 -3.49 13.48 36.40
CA PHE A 13 -2.32 12.74 36.87
C PHE A 13 -2.29 12.32 38.35
N ALA A 14 -1.82 11.09 38.58
CA ALA A 14 -1.05 10.74 39.78
C ALA A 14 0.04 9.72 39.46
N ARG A 15 1.29 10.05 39.84
CA ARG A 15 2.49 9.22 39.77
C ARG A 15 2.53 8.21 40.92
N GLY A 16 3.16 7.06 40.70
CA GLY A 16 3.62 6.17 41.78
C GLY A 16 4.37 4.96 41.24
N ALA A 17 5.71 5.01 41.30
CA ALA A 17 6.62 3.90 41.03
C ALA A 17 6.85 3.07 42.28
N LEU A 18 7.03 1.74 42.15
CA LEU A 18 7.95 0.89 42.92
C LEU A 18 7.89 -0.59 42.47
N ARG A 19 9.04 -1.11 42.01
CA ARG A 19 9.49 -2.53 42.05
C ARG A 19 10.26 -2.76 43.39
N PRO A 20 10.77 -3.95 43.78
CA PRO A 20 10.93 -5.27 43.12
C PRO A 20 10.29 -6.41 43.98
N SER A 21 10.33 -7.74 43.74
CA SER A 21 11.42 -8.68 43.46
C SER A 21 10.88 -10.12 43.25
N HIS A 22 11.57 -10.91 42.42
CA HIS A 22 11.49 -12.37 42.22
C HIS A 22 12.02 -13.17 43.46
N PRO A 23 11.88 -14.52 43.60
CA PRO A 23 12.02 -15.54 42.52
C PRO A 23 11.23 -16.87 42.60
N ALA A 24 11.41 -17.63 41.51
CA ALA A 24 11.51 -19.11 41.39
C ALA A 24 10.25 -19.97 41.08
N GLY A 25 10.34 -20.68 39.96
CA GLY A 25 9.99 -22.11 39.85
C GLY A 25 8.78 -22.47 38.98
N GLY A 26 9.00 -23.15 37.84
CA GLY A 26 7.93 -23.87 37.15
C GLY A 26 8.13 -24.07 35.65
N SER A 27 8.85 -25.13 35.28
CA SER A 27 9.01 -25.65 33.93
C SER A 27 7.71 -26.23 33.38
N ALA A 28 7.29 -25.83 32.17
CA ALA A 28 6.44 -26.63 31.31
C ALA A 28 6.68 -26.28 29.83
N ARG A 29 7.23 -27.26 29.11
CA ARG A 29 7.57 -27.28 27.69
C ARG A 29 6.34 -27.78 26.92
N CYS A 30 5.95 -27.11 25.86
CA CYS A 30 5.04 -27.66 24.84
C CYS A 30 5.49 -27.16 23.47
N ASP A 31 6.36 -27.96 22.83
CA ASP A 31 6.56 -27.99 21.39
C ASP A 31 5.34 -28.64 20.75
N VAL A 32 4.73 -28.01 19.74
CA VAL A 32 4.06 -28.73 18.66
C VAL A 32 4.34 -28.01 17.34
N SER A 33 5.10 -28.71 16.51
CA SER A 33 5.44 -28.38 15.14
C SER A 33 4.22 -28.22 14.23
N SER A 34 4.40 -27.29 13.28
CA SER A 34 3.79 -27.27 11.95
C SER A 34 3.70 -28.65 11.28
N LEU A 35 2.65 -28.90 10.49
CA LEU A 35 2.71 -29.41 9.11
C LEU A 35 1.29 -29.59 8.50
N LEU A 36 1.02 -28.80 7.45
CA LEU A 36 -0.07 -29.00 6.50
C LEU A 36 0.28 -30.15 5.53
N PRO A 37 -0.68 -31.00 5.09
CA PRO A 37 -0.52 -31.80 3.89
C PRO A 37 -1.13 -31.13 2.66
N ARG A 38 -0.33 -31.06 1.59
CA ARG A 38 -0.72 -30.72 0.21
C ARG A 38 -1.28 -31.99 -0.48
N PRO A 39 -2.29 -31.89 -1.37
CA PRO A 39 -2.82 -33.08 -2.07
C PRO A 39 -1.90 -33.51 -3.20
N GLN A 40 -1.65 -34.82 -3.32
CA GLN A 40 -1.03 -35.44 -4.49
C GLN A 40 -2.10 -35.84 -5.52
N LEU A 41 -1.95 -35.38 -6.76
CA LEU A 41 -2.60 -35.98 -7.93
C LEU A 41 -1.66 -37.07 -8.50
N VAL A 42 -2.18 -38.29 -8.58
CA VAL A 42 -1.57 -39.43 -9.29
C VAL A 42 -2.09 -39.47 -10.73
N PRO A 43 -1.25 -39.71 -11.74
CA PRO A 43 -1.70 -40.15 -13.06
C PRO A 43 -1.21 -41.57 -13.37
N ARG A 44 -2.14 -42.45 -13.76
CA ARG A 44 -1.94 -43.71 -14.53
C ARG A 44 -3.34 -44.32 -14.72
N ALA A 45 -3.75 -44.93 -15.83
CA ALA A 45 -3.11 -45.34 -17.07
C ALA A 45 -4.24 -45.66 -18.06
N HIS A 46 -3.99 -45.70 -19.37
CA HIS A 46 -4.68 -46.66 -20.25
C HIS A 46 -3.75 -47.10 -21.38
N PHE A 47 -3.57 -48.41 -21.47
CA PHE A 47 -2.82 -49.10 -22.51
C PHE A 47 -3.81 -49.92 -23.34
N GLY A 48 -3.70 -49.80 -24.67
CA GLY A 48 -3.98 -50.88 -25.61
C GLY A 48 -5.38 -50.98 -26.22
N ARG A 49 -5.47 -50.84 -27.55
CA ARG A 49 -5.84 -51.95 -28.44
C ARG A 49 -5.47 -51.68 -29.90
N ARG A 50 -5.11 -52.75 -30.61
CA ARG A 50 -4.61 -52.84 -31.98
C ARG A 50 -5.64 -53.54 -32.88
N ARG A 51 -5.48 -53.35 -34.21
CA ARG A 51 -6.07 -54.04 -35.40
C ARG A 51 -7.40 -53.45 -35.91
N SER A 52 -7.72 -53.43 -37.21
CA SER A 52 -7.08 -53.73 -38.52
C SER A 52 -8.15 -53.52 -39.62
N GLY A 53 -7.78 -53.30 -40.89
CA GLY A 53 -8.68 -53.33 -42.08
C GLY A 53 -8.76 -51.98 -42.81
N VAL A 54 -8.01 -51.66 -43.89
CA VAL A 54 -7.89 -52.17 -45.28
C VAL A 54 -8.97 -51.61 -46.23
N LEU A 55 -8.49 -51.14 -47.40
CA LEU A 55 -9.16 -50.58 -48.61
C LEU A 55 -9.47 -49.07 -48.51
N ALA A 56 -9.13 -48.20 -49.47
CA ALA A 56 -8.98 -48.40 -50.91
C ALA A 56 -7.93 -47.45 -51.53
N ALA A 57 -7.29 -47.95 -52.59
CA ALA A 57 -6.40 -47.23 -53.48
C ALA A 57 -7.18 -46.32 -54.45
N GLY A 58 -6.60 -45.18 -54.81
CA GLY A 58 -7.06 -44.36 -55.93
C GLY A 58 -6.38 -43.00 -55.98
N ALA A 59 -5.72 -42.72 -57.10
CA ALA A 59 -5.19 -41.42 -57.53
C ALA A 59 -3.86 -40.94 -56.90
N VAL A 60 -2.78 -41.61 -57.32
CA VAL A 60 -1.47 -40.95 -57.54
C VAL A 60 -1.49 -40.35 -58.95
N ALA A 61 -0.77 -39.24 -59.10
CA ALA A 61 -0.57 -38.41 -60.30
C ALA A 61 -1.52 -37.22 -60.40
N TRP A 62 -0.96 -36.05 -60.72
CA TRP A 62 -1.57 -34.71 -60.88
C TRP A 62 -1.35 -33.65 -59.78
N LEU A 63 -0.38 -33.78 -58.86
CA LEU A 63 -0.03 -32.71 -57.91
C LEU A 63 1.46 -32.36 -57.76
N LEU A 64 2.30 -32.66 -58.76
CA LEU A 64 3.74 -32.31 -58.75
C LEU A 64 4.18 -31.40 -59.91
N LEU A 65 3.33 -30.45 -60.35
CA LEU A 65 3.71 -29.44 -61.36
C LEU A 65 3.23 -28.00 -61.04
N TRP A 66 2.78 -27.72 -59.81
CA TRP A 66 2.42 -26.36 -59.35
C TRP A 66 3.16 -25.91 -58.08
N ALA A 67 4.30 -26.53 -57.77
CA ALA A 67 5.12 -26.20 -56.60
C ALA A 67 6.45 -25.47 -56.94
N ALA A 68 6.59 -24.94 -58.16
CA ALA A 68 7.80 -24.20 -58.59
C ALA A 68 7.50 -22.76 -59.08
N GLY A 69 6.31 -22.23 -58.82
CA GLY A 69 5.88 -20.89 -59.26
C GLY A 69 5.52 -19.89 -58.15
N LEU A 70 5.52 -20.31 -56.88
CA LEU A 70 5.11 -19.49 -55.74
C LEU A 70 6.17 -19.44 -54.62
N VAL A 71 7.45 -19.51 -55.00
CA VAL A 71 8.60 -19.23 -54.11
C VAL A 71 9.46 -18.08 -54.64
N VAL A 72 9.15 -17.55 -55.83
CA VAL A 72 9.93 -16.48 -56.50
C VAL A 72 9.16 -15.15 -56.62
N ARG A 73 8.00 -15.01 -55.96
CA ARG A 73 7.20 -13.74 -55.95
C ARG A 73 6.83 -13.18 -54.58
N LEU A 74 7.57 -13.56 -53.52
CA LEU A 74 7.57 -12.82 -52.24
C LEU A 74 8.95 -12.26 -51.85
N ALA A 75 9.93 -12.30 -52.77
CA ALA A 75 11.31 -11.86 -52.51
C ALA A 75 11.65 -10.47 -53.08
N ALA A 76 10.64 -9.64 -53.38
CA ALA A 76 10.86 -8.29 -53.90
C ALA A 76 9.72 -7.34 -53.50
N ASP A 77 9.53 -7.13 -52.20
CA ASP A 77 8.85 -5.91 -51.71
C ASP A 77 9.20 -5.58 -50.24
N LEU A 78 10.50 -5.43 -49.95
CA LEU A 78 11.01 -4.81 -48.73
C LEU A 78 12.31 -4.06 -49.10
N SER A 79 12.19 -3.07 -49.98
CA SER A 79 13.23 -2.05 -50.17
C SER A 79 13.11 -1.00 -49.06
N ASP A 80 14.27 -0.70 -48.48
CA ASP A 80 14.63 0.54 -47.77
C ASP A 80 13.79 0.96 -46.56
N ALA A 81 14.05 0.30 -45.42
CA ALA A 81 14.13 1.04 -44.17
C ALA A 81 15.59 1.51 -43.99
N PRO A 82 15.86 2.82 -43.79
CA PRO A 82 17.21 3.30 -43.57
C PRO A 82 17.80 2.59 -42.35
N PHE A 83 18.98 2.01 -42.51
CA PHE A 83 19.82 1.53 -41.42
C PHE A 83 20.28 2.75 -40.62
N GLY A 84 19.37 3.31 -39.82
CA GLY A 84 19.73 4.23 -38.77
C GLY A 84 20.58 3.45 -37.79
N SER A 85 21.85 3.83 -37.67
CA SER A 85 22.73 3.52 -36.55
C SER A 85 22.16 4.15 -35.27
N GLY A 86 21.00 3.65 -34.85
CA GLY A 86 20.38 3.94 -33.58
C GLY A 86 20.61 2.72 -32.72
N ILE A 87 21.61 2.78 -31.86
CA ILE A 87 21.61 1.97 -30.65
C ILE A 87 20.24 2.22 -30.03
N ARG A 88 19.31 1.26 -30.08
CA ARG A 88 18.13 1.30 -29.23
C ARG A 88 18.68 1.18 -27.82
N ALA A 89 18.93 2.31 -27.18
CA ALA A 89 19.24 2.37 -25.77
C ALA A 89 18.03 1.74 -25.07
N THR A 90 18.19 0.50 -24.61
CA THR A 90 17.22 -0.13 -23.75
C THR A 90 17.30 0.60 -22.43
N CYS A 91 16.34 1.49 -22.18
CA CYS A 91 16.25 2.22 -20.92
C CYS A 91 16.18 1.21 -19.78
N SER A 92 17.03 1.38 -18.76
CA SER A 92 16.93 0.62 -17.52
C SER A 92 15.58 0.87 -16.84
N GLU A 93 15.09 -0.13 -16.11
CA GLU A 93 13.77 -0.07 -15.49
C GLU A 93 13.87 0.43 -14.04
N ILE A 94 12.98 1.35 -13.67
CA ILE A 94 12.76 1.72 -12.27
C ILE A 94 11.79 0.71 -11.65
N ILE A 95 12.16 0.15 -10.51
CA ILE A 95 11.35 -0.84 -9.78
C ILE A 95 10.85 -0.22 -8.47
N LEU A 96 9.53 -0.19 -8.29
CA LEU A 96 8.88 0.24 -7.06
C LEU A 96 8.43 -0.98 -6.24
N ARG A 97 8.77 -0.98 -4.95
CA ARG A 97 8.22 -1.89 -3.95
C ARG A 97 7.58 -1.09 -2.84
N GLN A 98 6.40 -1.51 -2.43
CA GLN A 98 5.70 -0.96 -1.27
C GLN A 98 5.32 -2.10 -0.33
N GLU A 99 5.41 -1.84 0.98
CA GLU A 99 4.99 -2.78 2.01
C GLU A 99 4.49 -2.05 3.26
N PHE A 100 3.54 -2.67 3.96
CA PHE A 100 3.13 -2.22 5.30
C PHE A 100 3.95 -2.96 6.35
N LEU A 101 4.51 -2.21 7.29
CA LEU A 101 5.18 -2.71 8.47
C LEU A 101 4.33 -2.46 9.72
N LYS A 102 4.74 -3.10 10.83
CA LYS A 102 4.04 -3.15 12.12
C LYS A 102 2.68 -3.82 12.04
N ASP A 103 2.16 -4.18 13.22
CA ASP A 103 0.80 -4.72 13.41
C ASP A 103 -0.09 -3.75 14.19
N GLY A 104 -1.41 -3.92 14.05
CA GLY A 104 -2.42 -3.08 14.71
C GLY A 104 -3.03 -2.01 13.81
N PHE A 105 -3.52 -0.93 14.43
CA PHE A 105 -4.20 0.19 13.76
C PHE A 105 -3.26 1.31 13.31
N HIS A 106 -2.01 1.27 13.75
CA HIS A 106 -0.93 2.15 13.32
C HIS A 106 0.06 1.31 12.51
N ARG A 107 0.21 1.63 11.23
CA ARG A 107 1.06 0.91 10.29
C ARG A 107 2.08 1.87 9.71
N ASP A 108 3.21 1.34 9.27
CA ASP A 108 4.17 2.13 8.52
C ASP A 108 4.14 1.71 7.06
N LEU A 109 3.93 2.65 6.15
CA LEU A 109 4.09 2.43 4.73
C LEU A 109 5.56 2.65 4.36
N LEU A 110 6.27 1.56 4.04
CA LEU A 110 7.61 1.61 3.50
C LEU A 110 7.55 1.57 1.97
N ILE A 111 8.21 2.53 1.34
CA ILE A 111 8.31 2.66 -0.11
C ILE A 111 9.78 2.58 -0.49
N LYS A 112 10.13 1.63 -1.34
CA LYS A 112 11.48 1.43 -1.87
C LYS A 112 11.46 1.55 -3.38
N VAL A 113 12.33 2.38 -3.91
CA VAL A 113 12.49 2.62 -5.34
C VAL A 113 13.92 2.24 -5.70
N LYS A 114 14.07 1.28 -6.62
CA LYS A 114 15.37 0.85 -7.14
C LYS A 114 15.50 1.25 -8.59
N PHE A 115 16.62 1.85 -8.96
CA PHE A 115 16.95 2.17 -10.35
C PHE A 115 17.78 1.05 -10.98
N GLY A 116 17.59 0.81 -12.27
CA GLY A 116 18.26 -0.28 -12.99
C GLY A 116 19.66 0.08 -13.54
N GLU A 117 20.06 1.33 -13.43
CA GLU A 117 21.39 1.84 -13.78
C GLU A 117 22.02 2.49 -12.55
N SER A 118 23.36 2.56 -12.54
CA SER A 118 24.11 3.21 -11.46
C SER A 118 23.70 4.68 -11.34
N ILE A 119 23.31 5.07 -10.12
CA ILE A 119 22.92 6.41 -9.72
C ILE A 119 24.18 7.26 -9.41
N GLU A 120 25.40 6.76 -9.64
CA GLU A 120 26.65 7.52 -9.43
C GLU A 120 26.62 8.89 -10.11
N ASP A 121 26.00 9.01 -11.28
CA ASP A 121 25.84 10.30 -11.97
C ASP A 121 24.69 11.16 -11.40
N LEU A 122 23.70 10.54 -10.75
CA LEU A 122 22.49 11.19 -10.24
C LEU A 122 22.65 11.67 -8.79
N GLU A 123 23.88 11.96 -8.36
CA GLU A 123 24.16 12.35 -6.97
C GLU A 123 23.38 13.58 -6.51
N THR A 124 23.16 14.53 -7.44
CA THR A 124 22.45 15.80 -7.25
C THR A 124 20.93 15.69 -7.40
N CYS A 125 20.43 14.50 -7.78
CA CYS A 125 19.01 14.30 -8.00
C CYS A 125 18.24 14.07 -6.70
N ARG A 126 17.02 14.58 -6.68
CA ARG A 126 16.06 14.46 -5.59
C ARG A 126 14.84 13.70 -6.09
N LEU A 127 14.37 12.77 -5.26
CA LEU A 127 13.17 11.98 -5.54
C LEU A 127 12.04 12.41 -4.60
N LEU A 128 10.95 12.87 -5.19
CA LEU A 128 9.71 13.21 -4.51
C LEU A 128 8.66 12.14 -4.83
N ILE A 129 8.05 11.59 -3.79
CA ILE A 129 6.99 10.60 -3.90
C ILE A 129 5.67 11.29 -3.54
N ARG A 130 4.78 11.40 -4.52
CA ARG A 130 3.43 11.93 -4.31
C ARG A 130 2.48 10.76 -4.11
N HIS A 131 2.00 10.60 -2.88
CA HIS A 131 1.16 9.48 -2.49
C HIS A 131 -0.26 9.94 -2.18
N ARG A 132 -1.24 9.26 -2.77
CA ARG A 132 -2.66 9.41 -2.41
C ARG A 132 -3.03 8.40 -1.34
N ILE A 133 -3.55 8.90 -0.23
CA ILE A 133 -3.93 8.13 0.95
C ILE A 133 -5.46 8.02 0.94
N PRO A 134 -6.01 6.79 0.82
CA PRO A 134 -7.45 6.59 0.69
C PRO A 134 -8.19 7.02 1.96
N ALA A 135 -9.49 7.26 1.83
CA ALA A 135 -10.34 7.74 2.92
C ALA A 135 -10.33 6.84 4.17
N GLY A 136 -10.04 5.53 4.04
CA GLY A 136 -9.95 4.61 5.19
C GLY A 136 -8.70 4.78 6.05
N LEU A 137 -7.72 5.58 5.58
CA LEU A 137 -6.47 5.86 6.27
C LEU A 137 -6.30 7.35 6.53
N PHE A 138 -5.40 7.66 7.45
CA PHE A 138 -4.93 9.01 7.67
C PHE A 138 -3.46 9.03 8.07
N VAL A 139 -2.82 10.17 7.83
CA VAL A 139 -1.47 10.46 8.31
C VAL A 139 -1.58 11.55 9.36
N ASP A 140 -1.00 11.35 10.53
CA ASP A 140 -1.03 12.33 11.60
C ASP A 140 0.00 13.46 11.32
N PRO A 141 -0.42 14.72 11.10
CA PRO A 141 0.50 15.82 10.85
C PRO A 141 1.42 16.11 12.05
N TYR A 142 0.99 15.82 13.28
CA TYR A 142 1.81 16.00 14.49
C TYR A 142 2.90 14.93 14.58
N GLU A 143 2.59 13.69 14.19
CA GLU A 143 3.60 12.64 14.08
C GLU A 143 4.61 12.96 12.98
N LEU A 144 4.16 13.43 11.80
CA LEU A 144 5.06 13.88 10.74
C LEU A 144 5.99 15.00 11.20
N ALA A 145 5.49 15.98 11.96
CA ALA A 145 6.30 17.05 12.51
C ALA A 145 7.41 16.52 13.44
N SER A 146 7.07 15.57 14.32
CA SER A 146 8.02 14.90 15.22
C SER A 146 9.06 14.05 14.47
N LEU A 147 8.65 13.31 13.43
CA LEU A 147 9.57 12.54 12.58
C LEU A 147 10.53 13.43 11.79
N ARG A 148 10.06 14.60 11.36
CA ARG A 148 10.87 15.61 10.70
C ARG A 148 11.93 16.18 11.63
N GLU A 149 11.57 16.53 12.87
CA GLU A 149 12.52 17.03 13.87
C GLU A 149 13.63 16.02 14.17
N LYS A 150 13.32 14.73 14.10
CA LYS A 150 14.28 13.63 14.28
C LYS A 150 15.05 13.28 13.02
N ASN A 151 14.84 13.99 11.91
CA ASN A 151 15.39 13.65 10.60
C ASN A 151 15.15 12.17 10.24
N ILE A 152 13.94 11.65 10.44
CA ILE A 152 13.58 10.27 10.04
C ILE A 152 12.85 10.30 8.70
N THR A 153 11.82 11.15 8.60
CA THR A 153 10.97 11.29 7.41
C THR A 153 10.76 12.77 7.10
N GLU A 154 10.87 13.12 5.82
CA GLU A 154 10.51 14.43 5.30
C GLU A 154 9.25 14.28 4.45
N ALA A 155 8.09 14.57 5.06
CA ALA A 155 6.81 14.50 4.38
C ALA A 155 5.90 15.66 4.78
N VAL A 156 5.02 16.08 3.87
CA VAL A 156 4.02 17.13 4.11
C VAL A 156 2.69 16.74 3.49
N MET A 157 1.62 17.02 4.23
CA MET A 157 0.24 16.91 3.74
C MET A 157 -0.04 18.08 2.79
N VAL A 158 -0.65 17.82 1.64
CA VAL A 158 -1.02 18.89 0.69
C VAL A 158 -2.25 19.67 1.15
N SER A 159 -3.11 19.05 1.97
CA SER A 159 -4.32 19.71 2.52
C SER A 159 -4.03 20.39 3.84
N GLU A 160 -4.41 21.66 3.97
CA GLU A 160 -4.29 22.45 5.19
C GLU A 160 -5.39 22.14 6.23
N SER A 161 -6.56 21.65 5.77
CA SER A 161 -7.66 21.26 6.66
C SER A 161 -7.77 19.74 6.72
N PHE A 162 -7.36 19.16 7.85
CA PHE A 162 -7.37 17.71 8.06
C PHE A 162 -7.96 17.35 9.41
N ASN A 163 -9.17 16.77 9.39
CA ASN A 163 -9.79 16.23 10.58
C ASN A 163 -9.28 14.81 10.82
N ILE A 164 -8.36 14.65 11.79
CA ILE A 164 -7.82 13.34 12.18
C ILE A 164 -8.87 12.44 12.85
N GLU A 165 -9.93 13.03 13.42
CA GLU A 165 -11.00 12.32 14.13
C GLU A 165 -12.15 11.89 13.21
N ALA A 166 -12.20 12.44 11.99
CA ALA A 166 -13.25 12.10 11.04
C ALA A 166 -13.21 10.59 10.71
N PRO A 167 -14.37 9.90 10.69
CA PRO A 167 -14.45 8.52 10.25
C PRO A 167 -14.28 8.41 8.72
N ASP A 168 -14.04 7.20 8.24
CA ASP A 168 -13.83 6.90 6.81
C ASP A 168 -14.97 7.46 5.92
N TYR A 169 -16.23 7.23 6.31
CA TYR A 169 -17.41 7.64 5.52
C TYR A 169 -17.65 9.16 5.45
N LEU A 170 -16.91 9.96 6.20
CA LEU A 170 -16.92 11.43 6.11
C LEU A 170 -15.58 11.98 5.59
N SER A 171 -14.60 11.10 5.41
CA SER A 171 -13.26 11.46 4.99
C SER A 171 -13.15 11.39 3.47
N LYS A 172 -12.15 12.09 2.95
CA LYS A 172 -11.78 12.06 1.54
C LYS A 172 -10.35 11.56 1.40
N GLU A 173 -10.00 11.16 0.19
CA GLU A 173 -8.61 10.90 -0.16
C GLU A 173 -7.76 12.14 0.12
N SER A 174 -6.57 11.93 0.67
CA SER A 174 -5.61 12.99 0.98
C SER A 174 -4.31 12.75 0.23
N GLU A 175 -3.59 13.82 -0.09
CA GLU A 175 -2.32 13.73 -0.80
C GLU A 175 -1.16 14.10 0.12
N VAL A 176 -0.09 13.32 0.04
CA VAL A 176 1.14 13.49 0.82
C VAL A 176 2.33 13.52 -0.12
N LEU A 177 3.17 14.52 0.08
CA LEU A 177 4.44 14.67 -0.62
C LEU A 177 5.56 14.18 0.31
N ILE A 178 6.31 13.16 -0.11
CA ILE A 178 7.37 12.54 0.67
C ILE A 178 8.69 12.69 -0.06
N TYR A 179 9.64 13.41 0.53
CA TYR A 179 10.99 13.57 0.00
C TYR A 179 11.79 12.32 0.36
N ALA A 180 11.98 11.45 -0.64
CA ALA A 180 12.65 10.18 -0.46
C ALA A 180 14.16 10.37 -0.28
N ARG A 181 14.76 9.50 0.52
CA ARG A 181 16.18 9.55 0.86
C ARG A 181 16.90 8.37 0.24
N LYS A 182 18.18 8.53 -0.07
CA LYS A 182 19.02 7.42 -0.53
C LYS A 182 19.10 6.35 0.58
N ASP A 183 19.01 5.09 0.18
CA ASP A 183 19.16 3.96 1.09
C ASP A 183 20.65 3.71 1.35
N ALA A 184 21.06 3.74 2.62
CA ALA A 184 22.45 3.48 2.99
C ALA A 184 22.90 2.03 2.69
N GLN A 185 21.95 1.11 2.53
CA GLN A 185 22.23 -0.31 2.27
C GLN A 185 22.19 -0.66 0.77
N CYS A 186 21.79 0.27 -0.10
CA CYS A 186 21.68 0.04 -1.54
C CYS A 186 22.03 1.31 -2.31
N ILE A 187 23.10 1.22 -3.12
CA ILE A 187 23.69 2.35 -3.90
C ILE A 187 22.64 3.02 -4.79
N ASP A 188 21.81 2.21 -5.46
CA ASP A 188 20.82 2.68 -6.45
C ASP A 188 19.38 2.67 -5.92
N CYS A 189 19.20 2.81 -4.61
CA CYS A 189 17.89 2.78 -3.99
C CYS A 189 17.56 4.08 -3.28
N PHE A 190 16.31 4.50 -3.42
CA PHE A 190 15.68 5.47 -2.55
C PHE A 190 14.65 4.75 -1.67
N GLN A 191 14.51 5.24 -0.45
CA GLN A 191 13.51 4.79 0.49
C GLN A 191 12.75 5.96 1.10
N ALA A 192 11.48 5.71 1.39
CA ALA A 192 10.61 6.62 2.10
C ALA A 192 9.76 5.85 3.10
N PHE A 193 9.50 6.49 4.23
CA PHE A 193 8.73 5.95 5.34
C PHE A 193 7.58 6.90 5.64
N LEU A 194 6.36 6.38 5.74
CA LEU A 194 5.18 7.17 6.06
C LEU A 194 4.31 6.46 7.11
N PRO A 195 4.10 7.02 8.32
CA PRO A 195 3.16 6.47 9.27
C PRO A 195 1.72 6.67 8.77
N VAL A 196 0.91 5.62 8.82
CA VAL A 196 -0.51 5.65 8.47
C VAL A 196 -1.35 4.99 9.56
N HIS A 197 -2.53 5.55 9.78
CA HIS A 197 -3.46 5.11 10.82
C HIS A 197 -4.80 4.78 10.20
N TYR A 198 -5.47 3.78 10.75
CA TYR A 198 -6.81 3.41 10.30
C TYR A 198 -7.83 4.42 10.82
N ARG A 199 -8.77 4.81 9.96
CA ARG A 199 -9.96 5.53 10.39
C ARG A 199 -11.02 4.58 10.91
N TYR A 200 -11.97 5.12 11.66
CA TYR A 200 -13.17 4.39 12.04
C TYR A 200 -14.03 4.10 10.82
N HIS A 201 -14.37 2.83 10.62
CA HIS A 201 -15.24 2.36 9.55
C HIS A 201 -16.62 2.02 10.11
N ARG A 202 -17.63 2.01 9.22
CA ARG A 202 -18.97 1.58 9.62
C ARG A 202 -19.00 0.08 9.89
N PRO A 203 -19.85 -0.37 10.84
CA PRO A 203 -20.09 -1.78 11.02
C PRO A 203 -20.69 -2.39 9.75
N HIS A 204 -20.37 -3.66 9.49
CA HIS A 204 -20.81 -4.39 8.31
C HIS A 204 -21.78 -5.53 8.67
N ARG A 205 -22.56 -6.01 7.69
CA ARG A 205 -23.62 -7.00 7.94
C ARG A 205 -23.12 -8.44 8.01
N LYS A 206 -22.13 -8.77 7.19
CA LYS A 206 -21.74 -10.16 6.91
C LYS A 206 -20.37 -10.53 7.41
N ASP A 207 -19.43 -9.61 7.25
CA ASP A 207 -18.02 -9.86 7.51
C ASP A 207 -17.54 -8.92 8.61
N GLY A 208 -16.62 -9.43 9.43
CA GLY A 208 -16.01 -8.69 10.51
C GLY A 208 -14.91 -7.75 10.03
N ASP A 209 -14.58 -7.76 8.73
CA ASP A 209 -13.50 -6.95 8.17
C ASP A 209 -13.97 -6.10 6.96
N THR A 210 -13.28 -4.98 6.75
CA THR A 210 -13.34 -4.17 5.54
C THR A 210 -11.96 -4.04 4.91
N LEU A 211 -11.92 -3.86 3.59
CA LEU A 211 -10.67 -3.74 2.83
C LEU A 211 -10.40 -2.28 2.48
N ILE A 212 -9.18 -1.84 2.75
CA ILE A 212 -8.65 -0.58 2.24
C ILE A 212 -7.65 -0.91 1.14
N VAL A 213 -7.82 -0.31 -0.03
CA VAL A 213 -6.90 -0.44 -1.16
C VAL A 213 -6.06 0.83 -1.25
N VAL A 214 -4.73 0.67 -1.17
CA VAL A 214 -3.75 1.74 -1.31
C VAL A 214 -3.09 1.61 -2.68
N SER A 215 -3.25 2.63 -3.51
CA SER A 215 -2.69 2.68 -4.86
C SER A 215 -1.20 3.01 -4.86
N ASN A 216 -0.51 2.66 -5.95
CA ASN A 216 0.88 3.09 -6.14
C ASN A 216 0.99 4.63 -6.23
N PRO A 217 2.09 5.23 -5.74
CA PRO A 217 2.35 6.66 -5.80
C PRO A 217 2.88 7.12 -7.16
N ASP A 218 2.90 8.43 -7.36
CA ASP A 218 3.68 9.02 -8.46
C ASP A 218 5.13 9.26 -8.01
N LEU A 219 6.08 8.88 -8.86
CA LEU A 219 7.50 9.17 -8.67
C LEU A 219 7.87 10.42 -9.48
N LEU A 220 8.40 11.42 -8.79
CA LEU A 220 8.79 12.71 -9.37
C LEU A 220 10.30 12.91 -9.13
N MET A 221 11.07 13.11 -10.19
CA MET A 221 12.52 13.31 -10.12
C MET A 221 12.88 14.73 -10.52
N TYR A 222 13.73 15.38 -9.73
CA TYR A 222 14.32 16.67 -10.05
C TYR A 222 15.84 16.58 -9.91
N CYS A 223 16.58 17.08 -10.89
CA CYS A 223 18.03 17.10 -10.91
C CYS A 223 18.52 18.48 -11.32
N ASP A 224 19.62 18.96 -10.74
CA ASP A 224 20.21 20.25 -11.12
C ASP A 224 20.90 20.21 -12.49
N GLN A 225 21.27 19.00 -12.93
CA GLN A 225 21.91 18.75 -14.23
C GLN A 225 20.99 17.89 -15.12
N GLU A 226 21.10 18.10 -16.43
CA GLU A 226 20.39 17.28 -17.40
C GLU A 226 21.13 15.96 -17.65
N PHE A 227 20.50 14.85 -17.27
CA PHE A 227 21.01 13.52 -17.56
C PHE A 227 20.25 12.87 -18.72
N PRO A 228 20.94 12.28 -19.72
CA PRO A 228 20.28 11.60 -20.83
C PRO A 228 19.29 10.51 -20.40
N ILE A 229 19.59 9.79 -19.31
CA ILE A 229 18.73 8.73 -18.76
C ILE A 229 17.39 9.25 -18.22
N LEU A 230 17.30 10.54 -17.85
CA LEU A 230 16.02 11.13 -17.44
C LEU A 230 15.02 11.15 -18.60
N LYS A 231 15.48 11.33 -19.84
CA LYS A 231 14.61 11.30 -21.03
C LYS A 231 13.98 9.91 -21.26
N CYS A 232 14.63 8.86 -20.77
CA CYS A 232 14.13 7.50 -20.82
C CYS A 232 12.94 7.28 -19.86
N TRP A 233 13.00 7.87 -18.68
CA TRP A 233 12.01 7.66 -17.62
C TRP A 233 10.91 8.73 -17.60
N ALA A 234 11.22 9.94 -18.05
CA ALA A 234 10.30 11.06 -18.03
C ALA A 234 9.08 10.79 -18.90
N LYS A 235 7.90 10.85 -18.28
CA LYS A 235 6.60 10.79 -18.94
C LYS A 235 6.04 12.17 -19.22
N SER A 236 6.15 13.06 -18.24
CA SER A 236 5.60 14.41 -18.27
C SER A 236 6.27 15.27 -17.21
N GLU A 237 6.15 16.59 -17.33
CA GLU A 237 6.64 17.53 -16.33
C GLU A 237 5.49 17.97 -15.40
N VAL A 238 5.76 18.05 -14.10
CA VAL A 238 4.77 18.39 -13.06
C VAL A 238 5.36 19.43 -12.11
N ALA A 239 4.56 20.44 -11.77
CA ALA A 239 4.93 21.44 -10.77
C ALA A 239 4.73 20.88 -9.35
N ALA A 240 5.77 20.96 -8.51
CA ALA A 240 5.68 20.63 -7.09
C ALA A 240 6.72 21.43 -6.28
N PRO A 241 6.52 21.61 -4.96
CA PRO A 241 7.45 22.35 -4.12
C PRO A 241 8.89 21.79 -4.23
N CYS A 242 9.87 22.67 -4.32
CA CYS A 242 11.27 22.30 -4.44
C CYS A 242 11.80 21.63 -3.17
N ALA A 243 11.29 22.04 -2.01
CA ALA A 243 11.68 21.53 -0.71
C ALA A 243 10.51 21.67 0.26
N LEU A 244 10.55 20.90 1.34
CA LEU A 244 9.47 20.79 2.33
C LEU A 244 8.99 22.14 2.91
N LYS A 245 9.90 23.10 3.09
CA LYS A 245 9.63 24.43 3.66
C LYS A 245 9.76 25.57 2.65
N SER A 246 10.07 25.26 1.39
CA SER A 246 10.22 26.30 0.37
C SER A 246 8.87 26.56 -0.28
N GLU A 247 8.53 27.84 -0.46
CA GLU A 247 7.39 28.25 -1.30
C GLU A 247 7.73 28.17 -2.80
N GLU A 248 9.00 27.91 -3.14
CA GLU A 248 9.43 27.76 -4.52
C GLU A 248 8.88 26.48 -5.15
N ILE A 249 8.39 26.63 -6.37
CA ILE A 249 7.83 25.55 -7.17
C ILE A 249 8.88 25.14 -8.21
N CYS A 250 9.27 23.87 -8.17
CA CYS A 250 10.18 23.26 -9.13
C CYS A 250 9.38 22.51 -10.20
N ARG A 251 10.01 22.33 -11.36
CA ARG A 251 9.48 21.45 -12.41
C ARG A 251 10.11 20.07 -12.29
N TRP A 252 9.30 19.09 -11.93
CA TRP A 252 9.73 17.72 -11.71
C TRP A 252 9.36 16.83 -12.89
N ASN A 253 10.23 15.88 -13.22
CA ASN A 253 9.93 14.85 -14.20
C ASN A 253 9.11 13.74 -13.53
N SER A 254 7.88 13.53 -13.99
CA SER A 254 7.08 12.36 -13.61
C SER A 254 7.63 11.12 -14.31
N MET A 255 7.97 10.11 -13.52
CA MET A 255 8.73 8.96 -13.98
C MET A 255 7.82 7.78 -14.29
N GLN A 256 8.15 7.04 -15.35
CA GLN A 256 7.60 5.70 -15.59
C GLN A 256 8.39 4.67 -14.79
N TYR A 257 7.69 3.73 -14.17
CA TYR A 257 8.29 2.67 -13.38
C TYR A 257 7.44 1.40 -13.43
N LYS A 258 8.04 0.28 -13.05
CA LYS A 258 7.33 -0.97 -12.81
C LYS A 258 7.15 -1.18 -11.32
N SER A 259 5.91 -1.34 -10.86
CA SER A 259 5.64 -1.74 -9.49
C SER A 259 5.58 -3.25 -9.37
N ILE A 260 6.14 -3.79 -8.29
CA ILE A 260 6.00 -5.22 -7.95
C ILE A 260 4.54 -5.54 -7.62
N LEU A 261 3.87 -4.66 -6.89
CA LEU A 261 2.45 -4.79 -6.55
C LEU A 261 1.64 -3.70 -7.25
N LYS A 262 0.47 -4.06 -7.79
CA LYS A 262 -0.43 -3.05 -8.38
C LYS A 262 -1.02 -2.13 -7.32
N ASN A 263 -1.45 -2.70 -6.21
CA ASN A 263 -2.00 -2.01 -5.04
C ASN A 263 -1.65 -2.80 -3.78
N LEU A 264 -1.62 -2.14 -2.63
CA LEU A 264 -1.55 -2.79 -1.33
C LEU A 264 -2.95 -2.83 -0.70
N THR A 265 -3.28 -3.93 -0.04
CA THR A 265 -4.58 -4.10 0.62
C THR A 265 -4.40 -4.30 2.11
N LEU A 266 -5.15 -3.55 2.91
CA LEU A 266 -5.22 -3.70 4.36
C LEU A 266 -6.59 -4.20 4.77
N GLN A 267 -6.62 -5.18 5.67
CA GLN A 267 -7.83 -5.63 6.34
C GLN A 267 -8.00 -4.85 7.65
N VAL A 268 -9.18 -4.26 7.83
CA VAL A 268 -9.55 -3.49 9.01
C VAL A 268 -10.74 -4.15 9.67
N PRO A 269 -10.63 -4.56 10.95
CA PRO A 269 -11.76 -5.15 11.66
C PRO A 269 -12.84 -4.09 11.93
N VAL A 270 -14.10 -4.48 11.73
CA VAL A 270 -15.31 -3.67 11.90
C VAL A 270 -16.34 -4.42 12.74
N GLY A 271 -17.19 -3.66 13.42
CA GLY A 271 -18.32 -4.24 14.15
C GLY A 271 -19.33 -4.90 13.23
N LEU A 272 -20.09 -5.86 13.76
CA LEU A 272 -21.21 -6.48 13.04
C LEU A 272 -22.52 -5.77 13.38
N THR A 273 -23.28 -5.37 12.35
CA THR A 273 -24.57 -4.69 12.54
C THR A 273 -25.63 -5.57 13.21
N ILE A 274 -25.48 -6.89 13.19
CA ILE A 274 -26.40 -7.82 13.86
C ILE A 274 -26.39 -7.64 15.39
N HIS A 275 -25.27 -7.18 15.96
CA HIS A 275 -25.13 -6.97 17.38
C HIS A 275 -25.65 -5.59 17.83
N THR A 276 -26.02 -4.70 16.90
CA THR A 276 -26.43 -3.34 17.22
C THR A 276 -27.60 -3.30 18.21
N SER A 277 -28.67 -4.08 17.99
CA SER A 277 -29.82 -4.08 18.91
C SER A 277 -29.44 -4.54 20.33
N LEU A 278 -28.62 -5.58 20.44
CA LEU A 278 -28.18 -6.13 21.72
C LEU A 278 -27.30 -5.12 22.46
N VAL A 279 -26.26 -4.62 21.78
CA VAL A 279 -25.32 -3.64 22.34
C VAL A 279 -26.06 -2.39 22.78
N CYS A 280 -26.92 -1.82 21.92
CA CYS A 280 -27.71 -0.64 22.28
C CYS A 280 -28.61 -0.87 23.51
N SER A 281 -29.29 -2.01 23.57
CA SER A 281 -30.20 -2.31 24.70
C SER A 281 -29.45 -2.47 26.02
N VAL A 282 -28.34 -3.22 26.00
CA VAL A 282 -27.51 -3.44 27.20
C VAL A 282 -26.85 -2.14 27.65
N THR A 283 -26.27 -1.37 26.73
CA THR A 283 -25.65 -0.08 27.06
C THR A 283 -26.67 0.89 27.63
N LEU A 284 -27.87 0.98 27.05
CA LEU A 284 -28.93 1.85 27.57
C LEU A 284 -29.37 1.44 28.98
N LEU A 285 -29.58 0.14 29.22
CA LEU A 285 -29.96 -0.37 30.53
C LEU A 285 -28.90 -0.05 31.60
N ILE A 286 -27.63 -0.33 31.30
CA ILE A 286 -26.51 -0.04 32.21
C ILE A 286 -26.41 1.46 32.45
N THR A 287 -26.56 2.29 31.40
CA THR A 287 -26.50 3.75 31.54
C THR A 287 -27.60 4.26 32.47
N ILE A 288 -28.85 3.79 32.31
CA ILE A 288 -29.96 4.16 33.19
C ILE A 288 -29.68 3.73 34.63
N LEU A 289 -29.17 2.50 34.83
CA LEU A 289 -28.83 2.00 36.15
C LEU A 289 -27.71 2.84 36.81
N CYS A 290 -26.62 3.13 36.08
CA CYS A 290 -25.53 3.94 36.58
C CYS A 290 -25.98 5.37 36.88
N SER A 291 -26.73 6.01 35.99
CA SER A 291 -27.25 7.36 36.20
C SER A 291 -28.20 7.43 37.39
N THR A 292 -29.07 6.44 37.59
CA THR A 292 -29.97 6.39 38.76
C THR A 292 -29.21 6.18 40.06
N LEU A 293 -28.19 5.31 40.09
CA LEU A 293 -27.34 5.13 41.26
C LEU A 293 -26.56 6.40 41.62
N ILE A 294 -26.00 7.10 40.62
CA ILE A 294 -25.33 8.39 40.82
C ILE A 294 -26.33 9.42 41.36
N LEU A 295 -27.52 9.51 40.77
CA LEU A 295 -28.56 10.44 41.22
C LEU A 295 -28.98 10.17 42.67
N VAL A 296 -29.20 8.91 43.04
CA VAL A 296 -29.51 8.51 44.43
C VAL A 296 -28.38 8.86 45.38
N ALA A 297 -27.13 8.64 44.98
CA ALA A 297 -25.97 9.00 45.80
C ALA A 297 -25.89 10.52 46.01
N VAL A 298 -26.11 11.30 44.96
CA VAL A 298 -26.15 12.77 45.02
C VAL A 298 -27.27 13.26 45.94
N PHE A 299 -28.48 12.68 45.88
CA PHE A 299 -29.56 13.06 46.80
C PHE A 299 -29.30 12.66 48.25
N LYS A 300 -28.63 11.53 48.47
CA LYS A 300 -28.40 11.00 49.82
C LYS A 300 -27.21 11.66 50.53
N TYR A 301 -26.17 12.02 49.77
CA TYR A 301 -24.89 12.46 50.33
C TYR A 301 -24.48 13.87 49.87
N GLY A 302 -25.20 14.47 48.92
CA GLY A 302 -24.95 15.83 48.47
C GLY A 302 -25.40 16.86 49.51
N HIS A 303 -24.44 17.52 50.15
CA HIS A 303 -24.70 18.75 50.88
C HIS A 303 -24.76 19.91 49.89
N PHE A 304 -25.97 20.20 49.41
CA PHE A 304 -26.24 21.42 48.65
C PHE A 304 -26.37 22.59 49.64
N SER A 305 -25.28 23.31 49.88
CA SER A 305 -25.35 24.64 50.50
C SER A 305 -25.96 25.59 49.47
N LEU A 306 -27.19 26.04 49.73
CA LEU A 306 -27.89 27.08 48.99
C LEU A 306 -27.44 28.47 49.47
#